data_AF-A0AAV5H932-F1
#
_entry.id   AF-A0AAV5H932-F1
#
_cell.length_a   1.000
_cell.length_b   1.000
_cell.length_c   1.000
_cell.angle_alpha   90.00
_cell.angle_beta   90.00
_cell.angle_gamma   90.00
#
_symmetry.space_group_name_H-M   'P 1'
#
loop_
_entity.id
_entity.type
_entity.pdbx_description
1 polymer ?
#
loop_
_entity_poly.entity_id
_entity_poly.type
_entity_poly.pdbx_seq_one_letter_code
_entity_poly.pdbx_strand_id
1 'polypeptide(L)'
;MEKKNNILKIASFILIAFAAIALVISVINVTKTLGQMNNMDAATQAALDNAVAANAGSGVSADMAVGLVSGIAYVTLAITVIFNVLKIIIGILGIKKSEVMGTNNFFMIWGIIFLVFGVFGLAGIMSLLGFCNLMAGIVAPLLFIIFAKQKKAA
;
A
#
# COMPACT_ATOMS: atom_id res chain seq x y z
N MET A 1 -25.64 16.91 -8.92
CA MET A 1 -25.08 16.83 -7.54
C MET A 1 -25.09 15.39 -7.04
N GLU A 2 -26.21 14.68 -7.14
CA GLU A 2 -26.36 13.29 -6.69
C GLU A 2 -25.36 12.31 -7.34
N LYS A 3 -25.19 12.37 -8.67
CA LYS A 3 -24.20 11.56 -9.41
C LYS A 3 -22.77 11.76 -8.91
N LYS A 4 -22.38 13.00 -8.58
CA LYS A 4 -21.05 13.33 -8.03
C LYS A 4 -20.86 12.71 -6.66
N ASN A 5 -21.85 12.87 -5.77
CA ASN A 5 -21.78 12.34 -4.42
C ASN A 5 -21.70 10.80 -4.44
N ASN A 6 -22.47 10.15 -5.31
CA ASN A 6 -22.44 8.69 -5.47
C ASN A 6 -21.07 8.18 -5.96
N ILE A 7 -20.43 8.88 -6.89
CA ILE A 7 -19.10 8.46 -7.38
C ILE A 7 -18.01 8.70 -6.33
N LEU A 8 -18.09 9.78 -5.56
CA LEU A 8 -17.18 10.00 -4.42
C LEU A 8 -17.36 8.93 -3.33
N LYS A 9 -18.60 8.48 -3.06
CA LYS A 9 -18.84 7.32 -2.19
C LYS A 9 -18.23 6.04 -2.74
N ILE A 10 -18.44 5.75 -4.02
CA ILE A 10 -17.86 4.56 -4.67
C ILE A 10 -16.34 4.60 -4.59
N ALA A 11 -15.72 5.75 -4.86
CA ALA A 11 -14.28 5.93 -4.73
C ALA A 11 -13.80 5.70 -3.28
N SER A 12 -14.57 6.14 -2.28
CA SER A 12 -14.29 5.84 -0.87
C SER A 12 -14.41 4.36 -0.55
N PHE A 13 -15.41 3.65 -1.10
CA PHE A 13 -15.54 2.20 -0.92
C PHE A 13 -14.39 1.44 -1.58
N ILE A 14 -13.99 1.82 -2.79
CA ILE A 14 -12.80 1.29 -3.48
C ILE A 14 -11.56 1.49 -2.59
N LEU A 15 -11.36 2.71 -2.08
CA LEU A 15 -10.23 3.02 -1.22
C LEU A 15 -10.17 2.12 0.02
N ILE A 16 -11.30 1.92 0.70
CA ILE A 16 -11.38 1.07 1.91
C ILE A 16 -11.12 -0.39 1.56
N ALA A 17 -11.89 -0.94 0.62
CA ALA A 17 -11.88 -2.37 0.33
C ALA A 17 -10.50 -2.84 -0.14
N PHE A 18 -9.91 -2.12 -1.09
CA PHE A 18 -8.62 -2.51 -1.64
C PHE A 18 -7.46 -2.21 -0.70
N ALA A 19 -7.53 -1.16 0.14
CA ALA A 19 -6.53 -0.95 1.19
C ALA A 19 -6.57 -2.04 2.26
N ALA A 20 -7.76 -2.50 2.66
CA ALA A 20 -7.92 -3.59 3.61
C ALA A 20 -7.39 -4.93 3.06
N ILE A 21 -7.72 -5.26 1.81
CA ILE A 21 -7.20 -6.48 1.16
C ILE A 21 -5.68 -6.41 1.00
N ALA A 22 -5.14 -5.26 0.54
CA ALA A 22 -3.70 -5.07 0.40
C ALA A 22 -2.97 -5.20 1.74
N LEU A 23 -3.54 -4.65 2.81
CA LEU A 23 -3.01 -4.78 4.17
C LEU A 23 -2.90 -6.24 4.59
N VAL A 24 -3.98 -7.02 4.46
CA VAL A 24 -4.01 -8.44 4.83
C VAL A 24 -2.97 -9.24 4.05
N ILE A 25 -2.92 -9.06 2.73
CA ILE A 25 -1.95 -9.77 1.88
C ILE A 25 -0.51 -9.39 2.24
N SER A 26 -0.25 -8.10 2.49
CA SER A 26 1.10 -7.63 2.85
C SER A 26 1.58 -8.23 4.17
N VAL A 27 0.71 -8.26 5.19
CA VAL A 27 1.01 -8.89 6.48
C VAL A 27 1.28 -10.38 6.31
N ILE A 28 0.43 -11.10 5.57
CA ILE A 28 0.62 -12.54 5.34
C ILE A 28 1.94 -12.81 4.61
N ASN A 29 2.24 -12.06 3.55
CA ASN A 29 3.45 -12.27 2.76
C ASN A 29 4.71 -12.01 3.59
N VAL A 30 4.76 -10.89 4.32
CA VAL A 30 5.93 -10.58 5.16
C VAL A 30 6.10 -11.60 6.28
N THR A 31 5.02 -11.97 6.97
CA THR A 31 5.09 -12.99 8.03
C THR A 31 5.53 -14.35 7.50
N LYS A 32 5.07 -14.75 6.30
CA LYS A 32 5.54 -16.00 5.66
C LYS A 32 7.02 -15.93 5.30
N THR A 33 7.47 -14.85 4.66
CA THR A 33 8.87 -14.69 4.27
C THR A 33 9.79 -14.67 5.48
N LEU A 34 9.43 -13.93 6.54
CA LEU A 34 10.19 -13.89 7.80
C LEU A 34 10.16 -15.25 8.52
N GLY A 35 9.01 -15.93 8.54
CA GLY A 35 8.89 -17.27 9.10
C GLY A 35 9.73 -18.30 8.37
N GLN A 36 9.86 -18.20 7.04
CA GLN A 36 10.74 -19.04 6.24
C GLN A 36 12.22 -18.75 6.52
N MET A 37 12.61 -17.48 6.64
CA MET A 37 14.00 -17.11 7.01
C MET A 37 14.38 -17.63 8.40
N ASN A 38 13.47 -17.56 9.38
CA ASN A 38 13.72 -18.04 10.74
C ASN A 38 13.81 -19.58 10.85
N ASN A 39 13.28 -20.30 9.86
CA ASN A 39 13.25 -21.76 9.84
C ASN A 39 13.94 -22.33 8.58
N MET A 40 14.99 -21.64 8.10
CA MET A 40 15.79 -22.13 6.98
C MET A 40 16.42 -23.48 7.33
N ASP A 41 16.33 -24.43 6.40
CA ASP A 41 17.03 -25.69 6.54
C ASP A 41 18.55 -25.51 6.37
N ALA A 42 19.32 -26.50 6.84
CA ALA A 42 20.78 -26.44 6.81
C ALA A 42 21.35 -26.33 5.39
N ALA A 43 20.65 -26.86 4.38
CA ALA A 43 21.06 -26.79 2.98
C ALA A 43 20.91 -25.37 2.42
N THR A 44 19.81 -24.69 2.74
CA THR A 44 19.53 -23.30 2.34
C THR A 44 20.43 -22.34 3.08
N GLN A 45 20.73 -22.60 4.36
CA GLN A 45 21.69 -21.81 5.13
C GLN A 45 23.11 -21.93 4.54
N ALA A 46 23.56 -23.15 4.24
CA ALA A 46 24.85 -23.36 3.58
C ALA A 46 24.91 -22.71 2.17
N ALA A 47 23.80 -22.71 1.42
CA ALA A 47 23.73 -22.01 0.14
C ALA A 47 23.83 -20.49 0.30
N LEU A 48 23.19 -19.93 1.34
CA LEU A 48 23.28 -18.50 1.66
C LEU A 48 24.69 -18.12 2.11
N ASP A 49 25.30 -18.92 2.98
CA ASP A 49 26.69 -18.73 3.43
C ASP A 49 27.65 -18.71 2.24
N ASN A 50 27.52 -19.68 1.32
CA ASN A 50 28.31 -19.73 0.10
C ASN A 50 28.05 -18.51 -0.81
N ALA A 51 26.81 -18.05 -0.94
CA ALA A 51 26.46 -16.88 -1.75
C ALA A 51 27.01 -15.57 -1.16
N VAL A 52 27.01 -15.44 0.16
CA VAL A 52 27.58 -14.27 0.87
C VAL A 52 29.10 -14.32 0.83
N ALA A 53 29.70 -15.49 1.07
CA ALA A 53 31.15 -15.70 0.97
C ALA A 53 31.67 -15.49 -0.46
N ALA A 54 30.91 -15.83 -1.49
CA ALA A 54 31.27 -15.53 -2.88
C ALA A 54 31.33 -14.01 -3.18
N ASN A 55 30.66 -13.19 -2.37
CA ASN A 55 30.70 -11.73 -2.43
C ASN A 55 31.74 -11.12 -1.46
N ALA A 56 32.85 -11.84 -1.21
CA ALA A 56 33.88 -11.65 -0.17
C ALA A 56 34.48 -10.24 0.03
N GLY A 57 34.13 -9.24 -0.78
CA GLY A 57 34.53 -7.84 -0.57
C GLY A 57 33.62 -7.05 0.38
N SER A 58 32.48 -7.60 0.82
CA SER A 58 31.42 -6.83 1.47
C SER A 58 31.55 -6.66 2.99
N GLY A 59 32.38 -7.46 3.68
CA GLY A 59 32.44 -7.48 5.15
C GLY A 59 31.12 -7.90 5.81
N VAL A 60 30.15 -8.42 5.04
CA VAL A 60 28.83 -8.83 5.52
C VAL A 60 28.81 -10.36 5.72
N SER A 61 28.42 -10.84 6.91
CA SER A 61 28.14 -12.26 7.16
C SER A 61 26.69 -12.61 6.79
N ALA A 62 26.39 -13.90 6.60
CA ALA A 62 25.03 -14.34 6.29
C ALA A 62 24.02 -13.96 7.39
N ASP A 63 24.39 -14.09 8.66
CA ASP A 63 23.56 -13.65 9.78
C ASP A 63 23.28 -12.13 9.73
N MET A 64 24.28 -11.31 9.38
CA MET A 64 24.07 -9.87 9.20
C MET A 64 23.17 -9.56 8.00
N ALA A 65 23.27 -10.32 6.91
CA ALA A 65 22.41 -10.17 5.75
C ALA A 65 20.95 -10.51 6.09
N VAL A 66 20.69 -11.62 6.79
CA VAL A 66 19.34 -12.01 7.25
C VAL A 66 18.78 -10.97 8.24
N GLY A 67 19.61 -10.50 9.17
CA GLY A 67 19.23 -9.44 10.11
C GLY A 67 18.85 -8.13 9.40
N LEU A 68 19.59 -7.73 8.37
CA LEU A 68 19.30 -6.53 7.58
C LEU A 68 18.01 -6.69 6.75
N VAL A 69 17.85 -7.82 6.05
CA VAL A 69 16.66 -8.09 5.23
C VAL A 69 15.41 -8.15 6.09
N SER A 70 15.47 -8.83 7.24
CA SER A 70 14.36 -8.89 8.18
C SER A 70 14.03 -7.52 8.77
N GLY A 71 15.04 -6.72 9.15
CA GLY A 71 14.87 -5.34 9.60
C GLY A 71 14.16 -4.46 8.56
N ILE A 72 14.62 -4.50 7.30
CA ILE A 72 13.99 -3.77 6.19
C ILE A 72 12.54 -4.24 5.96
N ALA A 73 12.29 -5.55 6.06
CA ALA A 73 10.95 -6.11 5.90
C ALA A 73 9.98 -5.61 6.99
N TYR A 74 10.41 -5.55 8.26
CA TYR A 74 9.59 -5.00 9.35
C TYR A 74 9.30 -3.51 9.18
N VAL A 75 10.30 -2.71 8.81
CA VAL A 75 10.11 -1.27 8.57
C VAL A 75 9.15 -1.04 7.40
N THR A 76 9.35 -1.77 6.30
CA THR A 76 8.49 -1.70 5.12
C THR A 76 7.06 -2.12 5.45
N LEU A 77 6.88 -3.17 6.25
CA LEU A 77 5.57 -3.60 6.73
C LEU A 77 4.92 -2.53 7.60
N ALA A 78 5.64 -1.94 8.55
CA ALA A 78 5.12 -0.89 9.42
C ALA A 78 4.61 0.31 8.61
N ILE A 79 5.40 0.78 7.63
CA ILE A 79 5.00 1.86 6.73
C ILE A 79 3.75 1.46 5.92
N THR A 80 3.74 0.24 5.38
CA THR A 80 2.60 -0.30 4.61
C THR A 80 1.33 -0.35 5.45
N VAL A 81 1.44 -0.78 6.71
CA VAL A 81 0.31 -0.83 7.66
C VAL A 81 -0.22 0.57 7.91
N ILE A 82 0.66 1.51 8.30
CA ILE A 82 0.28 2.91 8.57
C ILE A 82 -0.44 3.52 7.37
N PHE A 83 0.10 3.32 6.17
CA PHE A 83 -0.46 3.92 4.96
C PHE A 83 -1.82 3.33 4.57
N ASN A 84 -2.00 2.01 4.71
CA ASN A 84 -3.30 1.38 4.43
C ASN A 84 -4.35 1.73 5.50
N VAL A 85 -3.97 1.81 6.77
CA VAL A 85 -4.85 2.28 7.83
C VAL A 85 -5.30 3.72 7.56
N LEU A 86 -4.39 4.59 7.13
CA LEU A 86 -4.71 5.96 6.74
C LEU A 86 -5.73 5.98 5.57
N LYS A 87 -5.51 5.20 4.51
CA LYS A 87 -6.46 5.08 3.40
C LYS A 87 -7.86 4.66 3.87
N ILE A 88 -7.94 3.70 4.78
CA ILE A 88 -9.21 3.22 5.35
C ILE A 88 -9.92 4.34 6.11
N ILE A 89 -9.21 5.05 7.00
CA ILE A 89 -9.75 6.18 7.77
C ILE A 89 -10.28 7.26 6.82
N ILE A 90 -9.49 7.65 5.82
CA ILE A 90 -9.89 8.68 4.86
C ILE A 90 -11.03 8.21 3.96
N GLY A 91 -11.10 6.93 3.63
CA GLY A 91 -12.24 6.33 2.94
C GLY A 91 -13.52 6.46 3.77
N ILE A 92 -13.48 6.09 5.05
CA ILE A 92 -14.64 6.21 5.96
C ILE A 92 -15.09 7.66 6.10
N LEU A 93 -14.14 8.59 6.28
CA LEU A 93 -14.43 10.03 6.33
C LEU A 93 -14.96 10.54 4.98
N GLY A 94 -14.48 9.99 3.86
CA GLY A 94 -14.91 10.32 2.51
C GLY A 94 -16.37 9.95 2.25
N ILE A 95 -16.85 8.82 2.78
CA ILE A 95 -18.27 8.46 2.69
C ILE A 95 -19.13 9.56 3.33
N LYS A 96 -18.81 9.97 4.56
CA LYS A 96 -19.54 11.05 5.26
C LYS A 96 -19.43 12.39 4.52
N LYS A 97 -18.23 12.73 4.07
CA LYS A 97 -17.97 14.02 3.40
C LYS A 97 -18.57 14.11 2.01
N SER A 98 -18.85 12.99 1.35
CA SER A 98 -19.47 12.96 0.02
C SER A 98 -20.90 13.50 0.02
N GLU A 99 -21.58 13.48 1.17
CA GLU A 99 -22.97 13.94 1.33
C GLU A 99 -23.05 15.42 1.73
N VAL A 100 -21.94 15.99 2.19
CA VAL A 100 -21.86 17.36 2.69
C VAL A 100 -21.44 18.31 1.57
N MET A 101 -22.18 19.41 1.41
CA MET A 101 -21.85 20.43 0.42
C MET A 101 -20.53 21.15 0.79
N GLY A 102 -19.67 21.42 -0.21
CA GLY A 102 -18.43 22.19 0.00
C GLY A 102 -17.19 21.37 0.40
N THR A 103 -17.23 20.04 0.41
CA THR A 103 -16.11 19.17 0.80
C THR A 103 -15.10 18.89 -0.32
N ASN A 104 -15.14 19.63 -1.44
CA ASN A 104 -14.26 19.42 -2.60
C ASN A 104 -12.77 19.41 -2.22
N ASN A 105 -12.35 20.30 -1.32
CA ASN A 105 -10.95 20.40 -0.90
C ASN A 105 -10.47 19.13 -0.18
N PHE A 106 -11.34 18.45 0.58
CA PHE A 106 -10.99 17.20 1.24
C PHE A 106 -10.61 16.13 0.21
N PHE A 107 -11.47 15.89 -0.77
CA PHE A 107 -11.23 14.90 -1.82
C PHE A 107 -10.03 15.29 -2.68
N MET A 108 -9.85 16.57 -2.97
CA MET A 108 -8.73 17.04 -3.77
C MET A 108 -7.38 16.84 -3.07
N ILE A 109 -7.27 17.25 -1.80
CA ILE A 109 -6.03 17.11 -1.01
C ILE A 109 -5.67 15.63 -0.85
N TRP A 110 -6.62 14.82 -0.38
CA TRP A 110 -6.36 13.38 -0.16
C TRP A 110 -6.15 12.61 -1.46
N GLY A 111 -6.85 12.98 -2.53
CA GLY A 111 -6.62 12.43 -3.85
C GLY A 111 -5.19 12.70 -4.36
N ILE A 112 -4.67 13.93 -4.18
CA ILE A 112 -3.29 14.23 -4.56
C ILE A 112 -2.30 13.46 -3.70
N ILE A 113 -2.46 13.47 -2.37
CA ILE A 113 -1.58 12.76 -1.44
C ILE A 113 -1.51 11.27 -1.81
N PHE A 114 -2.66 10.61 -1.92
CA PHE A 114 -2.68 9.18 -2.23
C PHE A 114 -2.19 8.85 -3.63
N LEU A 115 -2.38 9.74 -4.61
CA LEU A 115 -1.85 9.54 -5.95
C LEU A 115 -0.31 9.59 -5.97
N VAL A 116 0.28 10.59 -5.28
CA VAL A 116 1.74 10.73 -5.16
C VAL A 116 2.35 9.49 -4.50
N PHE A 117 1.73 8.98 -3.44
CA PHE A 117 2.23 7.79 -2.76
C PHE A 117 1.85 6.48 -3.47
N GLY A 118 0.76 6.46 -4.22
CA GLY A 118 0.24 5.28 -4.91
C GLY A 118 1.14 4.82 -6.05
N VAL A 119 1.81 5.74 -6.75
CA VAL A 119 2.77 5.39 -7.80
C VAL A 119 4.00 4.64 -7.28
N PHE A 120 4.41 4.87 -6.03
CA PHE A 120 5.52 4.13 -5.41
C PHE A 120 5.14 2.68 -5.03
N GLY A 121 3.85 2.35 -4.99
CA GLY A 121 3.35 1.00 -4.65
C GLY A 121 3.11 0.07 -5.84
N LEU A 122 3.50 0.45 -7.06
CA LEU A 122 3.16 -0.24 -8.31
C LEU A 122 4.02 -1.47 -8.66
N ALA A 123 4.95 -1.89 -7.80
CA ALA A 123 5.70 -3.11 -8.03
C ALA A 123 4.75 -4.33 -8.08
N GLY A 124 4.75 -5.07 -9.19
CA GLY A 124 3.99 -6.32 -9.31
C GLY A 124 2.49 -6.18 -9.59
N ILE A 125 2.07 -5.24 -10.45
CA ILE A 125 0.67 -5.04 -10.90
C ILE A 125 -0.05 -6.31 -11.40
N MET A 126 0.69 -7.33 -11.84
CA MET A 126 0.14 -8.63 -12.26
C MET A 126 -0.27 -9.55 -11.09
N SER A 127 -0.10 -9.10 -9.84
CA SER A 127 -0.51 -9.80 -8.63
C SER A 127 -1.77 -9.18 -8.02
N LEU A 128 -2.53 -9.95 -7.22
CA LEU A 128 -3.68 -9.43 -6.47
C LEU A 128 -3.29 -8.24 -5.57
N LEU A 129 -2.12 -8.28 -4.95
CA LEU A 129 -1.59 -7.18 -4.15
C LEU A 129 -1.35 -5.94 -5.01
N GLY A 130 -0.72 -6.11 -6.18
CA GLY A 130 -0.49 -5.04 -7.15
C GLY A 130 -1.79 -4.42 -7.65
N PHE A 131 -2.81 -5.24 -7.93
CA PHE A 131 -4.15 -4.75 -8.31
C PHE A 131 -4.81 -3.96 -7.17
N CYS A 132 -4.75 -4.44 -5.93
CA CYS A 132 -5.29 -3.71 -4.78
C CYS A 132 -4.57 -2.37 -4.58
N ASN A 133 -3.24 -2.36 -4.71
CA ASN A 133 -2.44 -1.14 -4.63
C ASN A 133 -2.77 -0.15 -5.75
N LEU A 134 -3.03 -0.63 -6.98
CA LEU A 134 -3.49 0.20 -8.09
C LEU A 134 -4.86 0.82 -7.80
N MET A 135 -5.82 0.02 -7.33
CA MET A 135 -7.18 0.50 -7.08
C MET A 135 -7.23 1.52 -5.94
N ALA A 136 -6.55 1.23 -4.82
CA ALA A 136 -6.53 2.11 -3.65
C ALA A 136 -5.54 3.29 -3.80
N GLY A 137 -4.44 3.12 -4.53
CA GLY A 137 -3.38 4.11 -4.69
C GLY A 137 -3.52 5.01 -5.91
N ILE A 138 -4.27 4.60 -6.93
CA ILE A 138 -4.40 5.37 -8.17
C ILE A 138 -5.86 5.60 -8.55
N VAL A 139 -6.65 4.53 -8.69
CA VAL A 139 -8.03 4.66 -9.19
C VAL A 139 -8.91 5.50 -8.26
N ALA A 140 -9.00 5.14 -6.98
CA ALA A 140 -9.78 5.93 -6.01
C ALA A 140 -9.28 7.38 -5.88
N PRO A 141 -7.96 7.64 -5.78
CA PRO A 141 -7.42 9.01 -5.78
C PRO A 141 -7.74 9.83 -7.03
N LEU A 142 -7.68 9.23 -8.23
CA LEU A 142 -8.08 9.91 -9.46
C LEU A 142 -9.57 10.26 -9.45
N LEU A 143 -10.43 9.34 -9.00
CA LEU A 143 -11.86 9.62 -8.83
C LEU A 143 -12.09 10.76 -7.84
N PHE A 144 -11.36 10.81 -6.72
CA PHE A 144 -11.42 11.93 -5.79
C PHE A 144 -11.08 13.26 -6.47
N ILE A 145 -9.98 13.33 -7.23
CA ILE A 145 -9.55 14.57 -7.90
C ILE A 145 -10.56 15.00 -8.98
N ILE A 146 -10.97 14.09 -9.86
CA ILE A 146 -11.85 14.38 -10.99
C ILE A 146 -13.20 14.89 -10.49
N PHE A 147 -13.80 14.21 -9.51
CA PHE A 147 -15.12 14.55 -9.02
C PHE A 147 -15.11 15.69 -7.99
N ALA A 148 -13.98 15.96 -7.33
CA ALA A 148 -13.79 17.19 -6.55
C ALA A 148 -13.83 18.45 -7.44
N LYS A 149 -13.28 18.37 -8.67
CA LYS A 149 -13.23 19.48 -9.63
C LYS A 149 -14.55 19.78 -10.32
N GLN A 150 -15.51 18.86 -10.31
CA GLN A 150 -16.84 19.12 -10.86
C GLN A 150 -17.56 20.19 -10.02
N LYS A 151 -17.54 21.44 -10.51
CA LYS A 151 -18.38 22.53 -10.03
C LYS A 151 -19.84 22.23 -10.37
N LYS A 152 -20.74 22.76 -9.54
CA LYS A 152 -22.17 22.83 -9.83
C LYS A 152 -22.31 23.47 -11.23
N ALA A 153 -23.02 22.82 -12.16
CA ALA A 153 -23.52 23.56 -13.32
C ALA A 153 -24.34 24.73 -12.74
N ALA A 154 -23.95 25.95 -13.10
CA ALA A 154 -24.62 27.17 -12.69
C ALA A 154 -26.04 27.19 -13.24
#